data_AF-A0A7I9YXA2-F1
#
_entry.id   AF-A0A7I9YXA2-F1
#
_cell.length_a   1.000
_cell.length_b   1.000
_cell.length_c   1.000
_cell.angle_alpha   90.00
_cell.angle_beta   90.00
_cell.angle_gamma   90.00
#
_symmetry.space_group_name_H-M   'P 1'
#
loop_
_entity.id
_entity.type
_entity.pdbx_description
1 polymer ?
#
loop_
_entity_poly.entity_id
_entity_poly.type
_entity_poly.pdbx_seq_one_letter_code
_entity_poly.pdbx_strand_id
1 'polypeptide(L)'
;MTTGGDGGAGGAGYDASTGVVAGADGGKGGDGGAGGTYGNGGAGGAGGNGANGGAGSNGAGSGDPGTAGTAGGAGGDGGKGGAGGQHGAGGIGGAGGSGGTGGAGGNGAAATTPGGTGGIGGDGGRRDRR
;
A
#
# COMPACT_ATOMS: atom_id res chain seq x y z
N MET A 1 -19.07 20.77 37.17
CA MET A 1 -18.22 21.05 35.99
C MET A 1 -17.80 19.69 35.45
N THR A 2 -18.36 19.24 34.32
CA THR A 2 -18.18 17.87 33.78
C THR A 2 -17.89 17.95 32.29
N THR A 3 -16.77 18.56 31.92
CA THR A 3 -16.36 18.60 30.51
C THR A 3 -15.29 17.55 30.30
N GLY A 4 -15.66 16.43 29.70
CA GLY A 4 -14.72 15.46 29.17
C GLY A 4 -15.30 14.86 27.92
N GLY A 5 -15.14 15.53 26.78
CA GLY A 5 -15.51 14.96 25.49
C GLY A 5 -14.55 13.85 25.10
N ASP A 6 -15.03 12.86 24.35
CA ASP A 6 -14.18 11.82 23.78
C ASP A 6 -13.22 12.41 22.73
N GLY A 7 -12.05 11.79 22.60
CA GLY A 7 -11.09 12.13 21.56
C GLY A 7 -11.60 11.72 20.18
N GLY A 8 -11.30 12.53 19.16
CA GLY A 8 -11.69 12.24 17.78
C GLY A 8 -10.96 11.02 17.21
N ALA A 9 -11.62 10.27 16.33
CA ALA A 9 -10.97 9.18 15.61
C ALA A 9 -9.93 9.72 14.62
N GLY A 10 -8.81 9.00 14.48
CA GLY A 10 -7.79 9.26 13.48
C GLY A 10 -8.29 8.94 12.07
N GLY A 11 -7.87 9.73 11.08
CA GLY A 11 -8.25 9.53 9.68
C GLY A 11 -7.59 8.30 9.05
N ALA A 12 -8.26 7.68 8.08
CA ALA A 12 -7.67 6.60 7.30
C ALA A 12 -6.49 7.10 6.45
N GLY A 13 -5.46 6.26 6.32
CA GLY A 13 -4.33 6.48 5.45
C GLY A 13 -4.71 6.36 3.97
N TYR A 14 -3.90 6.98 3.10
CA TYR A 14 -4.14 6.97 1.65
C TYR A 14 -4.08 5.55 1.08
N ASP A 15 -5.15 5.09 0.43
CA ASP A 15 -5.18 3.81 -0.26
C ASP A 15 -4.63 3.93 -1.68
N ALA A 16 -3.34 3.62 -1.84
CA ALA A 16 -2.65 3.64 -3.12
C ALA A 16 -3.11 2.52 -4.07
N SER A 17 -3.77 1.46 -3.58
CA SER A 17 -4.31 0.39 -4.43
C SER A 17 -5.42 0.87 -5.38
N THR A 18 -6.06 1.99 -5.03
CA THR A 18 -7.07 2.66 -5.86
C THR A 18 -6.49 3.78 -6.73
N GLY A 19 -5.19 4.06 -6.58
CA GLY A 19 -4.47 5.09 -7.32
C GLY A 19 -4.01 4.65 -8.70
N VAL A 20 -3.50 5.61 -9.47
CA VAL A 20 -2.99 5.37 -10.85
C VAL A 20 -1.48 5.13 -10.90
N VAL A 21 -0.76 5.34 -9.80
CA VAL A 21 0.70 5.19 -9.76
C VAL A 21 1.04 3.78 -9.30
N ALA A 22 1.57 2.98 -10.23
CA ALA A 22 2.00 1.63 -9.93
C ALA A 22 3.15 1.60 -8.92
N GLY A 23 3.10 0.67 -7.97
CA GLY A 23 4.12 0.50 -6.93
C GLY A 23 4.12 1.59 -5.84
N ALA A 24 3.17 2.53 -5.85
CA ALA A 24 3.06 3.56 -4.82
C ALA A 24 2.71 2.96 -3.45
N ASP A 25 3.31 3.51 -2.39
CA ASP A 25 3.05 3.06 -1.01
C ASP A 25 1.73 3.61 -0.47
N GLY A 26 1.08 2.82 0.37
CA GLY A 26 -0.08 3.24 1.14
C GLY A 26 0.30 4.24 2.23
N GLY A 27 -0.58 5.19 2.48
CA GLY A 27 -0.37 6.22 3.50
C GLY A 27 -0.59 5.69 4.92
N LYS A 28 0.12 6.26 5.89
CA LYS A 28 -0.10 5.96 7.32
C LYS A 28 -1.46 6.47 7.80
N GLY A 29 -2.14 5.70 8.64
CA GLY A 29 -3.35 6.13 9.35
C GLY A 29 -3.06 7.17 10.42
N GLY A 30 -3.95 8.14 10.58
CA GLY A 30 -3.82 9.21 11.58
C GLY A 30 -3.99 8.70 13.01
N ASP A 31 -3.28 9.31 13.96
CA ASP A 31 -3.45 8.98 15.37
C ASP A 31 -4.82 9.50 15.89
N GLY A 32 -5.42 8.76 16.82
CA GLY A 32 -6.63 9.19 17.52
C GLY A 32 -6.34 10.28 18.55
N GLY A 33 -7.29 11.21 18.72
CA GLY A 33 -7.19 12.32 19.66
C GLY A 33 -7.30 11.88 21.12
N ALA A 34 -6.73 12.66 22.03
CA ALA A 34 -6.91 12.42 23.46
C ALA A 34 -8.33 12.81 23.91
N GLY A 35 -8.89 12.03 24.84
CA GLY A 35 -10.13 12.39 25.54
C GLY A 35 -9.88 13.51 26.55
N GLY A 36 -10.93 14.29 26.85
CA GLY A 36 -10.93 15.21 27.99
C GLY A 36 -10.90 14.47 29.32
N THR A 37 -10.92 15.18 30.45
CA THR A 37 -10.72 14.61 31.80
C THR A 37 -11.53 13.35 32.15
N TYR A 38 -12.73 13.20 31.58
CA TYR A 38 -13.59 12.03 31.76
C TYR A 38 -13.91 11.29 30.44
N GLY A 39 -13.38 11.78 29.31
CA GLY A 39 -13.65 11.23 27.98
C GLY A 39 -12.65 10.14 27.60
N ASN A 40 -13.07 9.22 26.75
CA ASN A 40 -12.21 8.20 26.17
C ASN A 40 -11.31 8.80 25.09
N GLY A 41 -10.16 8.17 24.85
CA GLY A 41 -9.32 8.48 23.71
C GLY A 41 -9.96 7.98 22.41
N GLY A 42 -9.73 8.71 21.31
CA GLY A 42 -10.21 8.33 19.99
C GLY A 42 -9.41 7.16 19.41
N ALA A 43 -10.05 6.32 18.60
CA ALA A 43 -9.35 5.26 17.89
C ALA A 43 -8.38 5.82 16.85
N GLY A 44 -7.25 5.15 16.61
CA GLY A 44 -6.35 5.44 15.50
C GLY A 44 -6.95 5.00 14.16
N GLY A 45 -6.62 5.71 13.09
CA GLY A 45 -7.07 5.39 11.74
C GLY A 45 -6.29 4.22 11.15
N ALA A 46 -6.94 3.45 10.26
CA ALA A 46 -6.26 2.38 9.53
C ALA A 46 -5.22 2.96 8.54
N GLY A 47 -4.12 2.25 8.34
CA GLY A 47 -3.18 2.53 7.25
C GLY A 47 -3.77 2.14 5.89
N GLY A 48 -3.37 2.85 4.84
CA GLY A 48 -3.83 2.59 3.48
C GLY A 48 -3.05 1.48 2.80
N ASN A 49 -3.64 0.83 1.80
CA ASN A 49 -2.97 -0.24 1.07
C ASN A 49 -1.99 0.31 0.03
N GLY A 50 -0.94 -0.46 -0.28
CA GLY A 50 0.00 -0.16 -1.36
C GLY A 50 -0.56 -0.52 -2.74
N ALA A 51 -0.12 0.21 -3.77
CA ALA A 51 -0.49 -0.03 -5.15
C ALA A 51 0.21 -1.27 -5.74
N ASN A 52 -0.44 -1.94 -6.69
CA ASN A 52 0.20 -3.01 -7.43
C ASN A 52 1.31 -2.45 -8.34
N GLY A 53 2.32 -3.27 -8.60
CA GLY A 53 3.38 -2.97 -9.55
C GLY A 53 2.87 -2.98 -10.99
N GLY A 54 3.57 -2.26 -11.86
CA GLY A 54 3.24 -2.12 -13.27
C GLY A 54 3.76 -3.32 -14.05
N ALA A 55 3.01 -3.76 -15.06
CA ALA A 55 3.47 -4.80 -15.96
C ALA A 55 4.66 -4.32 -16.80
N GLY A 56 5.57 -5.23 -17.11
CA GLY A 56 6.63 -5.01 -18.09
C GLY A 56 6.07 -4.97 -19.51
N SER A 57 6.80 -4.30 -20.40
CA SER A 57 6.47 -4.20 -21.83
C SER A 57 6.87 -5.47 -22.57
N ASN A 58 6.08 -5.87 -23.56
CA ASN A 58 6.49 -6.93 -24.47
C ASN A 58 7.65 -6.47 -25.38
N GLY A 59 8.41 -7.42 -25.92
CA GLY A 59 9.41 -7.16 -26.95
C GLY A 59 8.78 -6.47 -28.17
N ALA A 60 9.44 -5.43 -28.70
CA ALA A 60 8.89 -4.58 -29.75
C ALA A 60 9.07 -5.14 -31.17
N GLY A 61 10.14 -5.89 -31.41
CA GLY A 61 10.47 -6.51 -32.69
C GLY A 61 10.88 -7.97 -32.56
N SER A 62 10.91 -8.69 -33.69
CA SER A 62 11.22 -10.13 -33.73
C SER A 62 12.49 -10.48 -32.96
N GLY A 63 12.38 -11.35 -31.96
CA GLY A 63 13.52 -11.77 -31.14
C GLY A 63 13.81 -10.85 -29.95
N ASP A 64 13.15 -9.69 -29.84
CA ASP A 64 13.36 -8.77 -28.73
C ASP A 64 12.80 -9.34 -27.42
N PRO A 65 13.53 -9.22 -26.30
CA PRO A 65 13.03 -9.64 -25.00
C PRO A 65 11.94 -8.69 -24.49
N GLY A 66 11.05 -9.22 -23.66
CA GLY A 66 10.16 -8.40 -22.84
C GLY A 66 10.92 -7.76 -21.68
N THR A 67 10.37 -6.67 -21.11
CA THR A 67 10.94 -6.03 -19.92
C THR A 67 10.37 -6.63 -18.64
N ALA A 68 11.08 -6.50 -17.52
CA ALA A 68 10.53 -6.88 -16.23
C ALA A 68 9.35 -5.98 -15.80
N GLY A 69 8.47 -6.52 -14.96
CA GLY A 69 7.46 -5.76 -14.24
C GLY A 69 8.05 -5.05 -13.01
N THR A 70 7.37 -4.02 -12.50
CA THR A 70 7.81 -3.29 -11.30
C THR A 70 7.25 -3.92 -10.01
N ALA A 71 7.90 -3.66 -8.87
CA ALA A 71 7.41 -4.10 -7.57
C ALA A 71 6.09 -3.39 -7.18
N GLY A 72 5.28 -4.06 -6.37
CA GLY A 72 4.15 -3.42 -5.69
C GLY A 72 4.60 -2.60 -4.49
N GLY A 73 3.83 -1.57 -4.14
CA GLY A 73 4.09 -0.69 -3.01
C GLY A 73 3.83 -1.36 -1.67
N ALA A 74 4.44 -0.81 -0.62
CA ALA A 74 4.18 -1.19 0.76
C ALA A 74 2.80 -0.71 1.23
N GLY A 75 2.23 -1.39 2.22
CA GLY A 75 1.07 -0.87 2.94
C GLY A 75 1.51 0.14 4.00
N GLY A 76 0.66 1.11 4.32
CA GLY A 76 0.92 2.10 5.36
C GLY A 76 0.65 1.56 6.76
N ASP A 77 1.36 2.07 7.77
CA ASP A 77 1.08 1.71 9.16
C ASP A 77 -0.29 2.24 9.63
N GLY A 78 -0.88 1.57 10.62
CA GLY A 78 -2.03 2.11 11.35
C GLY A 78 -1.63 3.25 12.29
N GLY A 79 -2.59 4.14 12.59
CA GLY A 79 -2.45 5.20 13.58
C GLY A 79 -2.55 4.65 15.01
N LYS A 80 -1.91 5.31 15.96
CA LYS A 80 -2.07 4.99 17.39
C LYS A 80 -3.45 5.43 17.88
N GLY A 81 -4.00 4.75 18.87
CA GLY A 81 -5.15 5.27 19.60
C GLY A 81 -4.75 6.41 20.54
N GLY A 82 -5.68 7.32 20.79
CA GLY A 82 -5.50 8.46 21.68
C GLY A 82 -5.54 8.06 23.16
N ALA A 83 -4.95 8.88 24.03
CA ALA A 83 -5.05 8.65 25.47
C ALA A 83 -6.46 8.98 25.99
N GLY A 84 -6.97 8.17 26.92
CA GLY A 84 -8.17 8.52 27.69
C GLY A 84 -7.86 9.54 28.78
N GLY A 85 -8.89 10.23 29.25
CA GLY A 85 -8.80 11.04 30.47
C GLY A 85 -8.68 10.18 31.74
N GLN A 86 -8.66 10.82 32.90
CA GLN A 86 -8.39 10.16 34.19
C GLN A 86 -9.39 9.03 34.53
N HIS A 87 -10.58 9.09 33.94
CA HIS A 87 -11.62 8.07 34.08
C HIS A 87 -12.09 7.49 32.72
N GLY A 88 -11.44 7.87 31.62
CA GLY A 88 -11.76 7.40 30.28
C GLY A 88 -10.74 6.36 29.81
N ALA A 89 -11.18 5.41 28.98
CA ALA A 89 -10.30 4.42 28.37
C ALA A 89 -9.43 5.05 27.26
N GLY A 90 -8.25 4.49 27.00
CA GLY A 90 -7.48 4.80 25.80
C GLY A 90 -8.18 4.31 24.53
N GLY A 91 -7.93 4.99 23.42
CA GLY A 91 -8.37 4.56 22.10
C GLY A 91 -7.57 3.36 21.60
N ILE A 92 -8.20 2.56 20.75
CA ILE A 92 -7.57 1.41 20.08
C ILE A 92 -6.75 1.92 18.89
N GLY A 93 -5.57 1.33 18.64
CA GLY A 93 -4.79 1.63 17.43
C GLY A 93 -5.47 1.12 16.16
N GLY A 94 -5.19 1.78 15.03
CA GLY A 94 -5.61 1.37 13.71
C GLY A 94 -4.81 0.18 13.17
N ALA A 95 -5.43 -0.59 12.29
CA ALA A 95 -4.75 -1.67 11.57
C ALA A 95 -3.78 -1.09 10.52
N GLY A 96 -2.69 -1.81 10.23
CA GLY A 96 -1.84 -1.51 9.07
C GLY A 96 -2.53 -1.89 7.76
N GLY A 97 -2.14 -1.21 6.68
CA GLY A 97 -2.52 -1.52 5.32
C GLY A 97 -1.72 -2.70 4.77
N SER A 98 -2.32 -3.37 3.79
CA SER A 98 -1.65 -4.42 3.02
C SER A 98 -0.86 -3.80 1.87
N GLY A 99 0.33 -4.33 1.56
CA GLY A 99 1.06 -3.85 0.38
C GLY A 99 0.64 -4.57 -0.91
N GLY A 100 0.86 -3.91 -2.05
CA GLY A 100 0.44 -4.36 -3.37
C GLY A 100 1.23 -5.55 -3.93
N THR A 101 0.67 -6.20 -4.95
CA THR A 101 1.36 -7.28 -5.67
C THR A 101 2.38 -6.72 -6.66
N GLY A 102 3.40 -7.51 -7.03
CA GLY A 102 4.31 -7.12 -8.11
C GLY A 102 3.67 -7.27 -9.50
N GLY A 103 4.13 -6.45 -10.45
CA GLY A 103 3.64 -6.50 -11.82
C GLY A 103 4.18 -7.71 -12.60
N ALA A 104 3.42 -8.21 -13.56
CA ALA A 104 3.89 -9.28 -14.45
C ALA A 104 5.05 -8.78 -15.34
N GLY A 105 5.98 -9.66 -15.69
CA GLY A 105 6.96 -9.37 -16.73
C GLY A 105 6.33 -9.38 -18.13
N GLY A 106 6.89 -8.63 -19.07
CA GLY A 106 6.45 -8.59 -20.45
C GLY A 106 6.90 -9.82 -21.23
N ASN A 107 6.14 -10.23 -22.24
CA ASN A 107 6.51 -11.35 -23.10
C ASN A 107 7.62 -10.96 -24.08
N GLY A 108 8.50 -11.90 -24.42
CA GLY A 108 9.40 -11.71 -25.56
C GLY A 108 8.66 -11.84 -26.90
N ALA A 109 9.16 -11.15 -27.92
CA ALA A 109 8.54 -11.14 -29.24
C ALA A 109 8.85 -12.43 -30.02
N ALA A 110 7.84 -13.00 -30.68
CA ALA A 110 8.01 -14.16 -31.53
C ALA A 110 8.94 -13.88 -32.72
N ALA A 111 9.65 -14.91 -33.19
CA ALA A 111 10.44 -14.80 -34.41
C ALA A 111 9.55 -14.68 -35.65
N THR A 112 9.91 -13.79 -36.58
CA THR A 112 9.17 -13.58 -37.84
C THR A 112 9.74 -14.36 -39.03
N THR A 113 10.89 -15.02 -38.85
CA THR A 113 11.52 -15.88 -39.87
C THR A 113 11.50 -17.36 -39.46
N PRO A 114 11.24 -18.29 -40.39
CA PRO A 114 11.30 -19.73 -40.10
C PRO A 114 12.68 -20.14 -39.57
N GLY A 115 12.71 -20.78 -38.40
CA GLY A 115 13.93 -21.19 -37.72
C GLY A 115 14.54 -20.14 -36.79
N GLY A 116 14.01 -18.91 -36.73
CA GLY A 116 14.42 -17.90 -35.76
C GLY A 116 13.93 -18.21 -34.35
N THR A 117 14.70 -17.80 -33.33
CA THR A 117 14.31 -17.89 -31.92
C THR A 117 13.56 -16.63 -31.50
N GLY A 118 12.42 -16.78 -30.83
CA GLY A 118 11.71 -15.66 -30.21
C GLY A 118 12.50 -15.09 -29.02
N GLY A 119 12.15 -13.87 -28.62
CA GLY A 119 12.71 -13.21 -27.45
C GLY A 119 12.24 -13.87 -26.15
N ILE A 120 13.04 -13.69 -25.10
CA ILE A 120 12.74 -14.21 -23.76
C ILE A 120 11.78 -13.24 -23.04
N GLY A 121 10.82 -13.75 -22.27
CA GLY A 121 9.96 -12.92 -21.41
C GLY A 121 10.72 -12.32 -20.23
N GLY A 122 10.28 -11.15 -19.75
CA GLY A 122 10.79 -10.49 -18.57
C GLY A 122 10.30 -11.14 -17.27
N ASP A 123 11.03 -10.88 -16.18
CA ASP A 123 10.67 -11.35 -14.85
C ASP A 123 9.50 -10.55 -14.25
N GLY A 124 8.73 -11.18 -13.35
CA GLY A 124 7.74 -10.48 -12.53
C GLY A 124 8.38 -9.61 -11.45
N GLY A 125 7.72 -8.51 -11.09
CA GLY A 125 8.14 -7.60 -10.03
C GLY A 125 8.17 -8.30 -8.67
N ARG A 126 9.31 -8.28 -7.99
CA ARG A 126 9.46 -8.81 -6.63
C ARG A 126 9.33 -7.68 -5.60
N ARG A 127 8.59 -7.93 -4.52
CA ARG A 127 8.67 -7.10 -3.31
C ARG A 127 9.87 -7.58 -2.52
N ASP A 128 10.97 -6.83 -2.55
CA ASP A 128 12.11 -7.11 -1.70
C ASP A 128 11.68 -6.98 -0.25
N ARG A 129 11.50 -8.13 0.43
CA ARG A 129 11.27 -8.18 1.88
C ARG A 129 12.58 -7.73 2.56
N ARG A 130 12.64 -6.47 2.99
CA ARG A 130 13.61 -6.00 3.98
C ARG A 130 12.88 -5.54 5.23
#